data_AF-A0AA43AUP1-F1
#
_entry.id   AF-A0AA43AUP1-F1
#
_cell.length_a   1.000
_cell.length_b   1.000
_cell.length_c   1.000
_cell.angle_alpha   90.00
_cell.angle_beta   90.00
_cell.angle_gamma   90.00
#
_symmetry.space_group_name_H-M   'P 1'
#
loop_
_entity.id
_entity.type
_entity.pdbx_description
1 polymer ?
#
loop_
_entity_poly.entity_id
_entity_poly.type
_entity_poly.pdbx_seq_one_letter_code
_entity_poly.pdbx_strand_id
1 'polypeptide(L)'
;MHAELPEDDHLPSPLSAAQVTAFWNDFSGQDGARLVVTAHGNIEHFEAAQAVVRQAPPLAGYAVQAFRSRAAGSNFAMRLQDFELSCDDVLVAHYDAGGIIGLALSFAQAVPPQLQEQARQMAFILLDHALGEWDLAVRVGPVEFVDAQADAVPLSQFPAVFDAFQREVLGRTYDFPQEEQDRWISLEVRSRDADEDDAPDLLTFHDSAHALATRADLSYLLTLRFPVDSQESLDCARAAQDALDAQLLAQQRGVQAFTRMEGMQSRVAAFYVDDPDVAAALARQLAAEHAPGLDAALALEYDPSWREYLGMHSAIHRQDRHAAEDAA
;
A
#
# COMPACT_ATOMS: atom_id res chain seq x y z
N MET A 1 -34.02 -1.64 30.12
CA MET A 1 -34.60 -1.16 28.85
C MET A 1 -33.42 -1.02 27.90
N HIS A 2 -33.07 -2.12 27.24
CA HIS A 2 -32.02 -2.16 26.24
C HIS A 2 -32.60 -1.57 24.95
N ALA A 3 -31.98 -0.51 24.44
CA ALA A 3 -32.23 -0.05 23.08
C ALA A 3 -31.13 -0.68 22.21
N GLU A 4 -31.52 -1.68 21.42
CA GLU A 4 -30.73 -2.14 20.28
C GLU A 4 -30.73 -1.04 19.22
N LEU A 5 -29.55 -0.62 18.80
CA LEU A 5 -29.36 0.16 17.57
C LEU A 5 -29.39 -0.82 16.40
N PRO A 6 -30.00 -0.47 15.26
CA PRO A 6 -29.98 -1.34 14.09
C PRO A 6 -28.56 -1.41 13.51
N GLU A 7 -28.03 -2.63 13.39
CA GLU A 7 -26.88 -2.94 12.55
C GLU A 7 -27.31 -2.79 11.08
N ASP A 8 -27.03 -1.62 10.49
CA ASP A 8 -27.13 -1.42 9.05
C ASP A 8 -25.84 -1.97 8.40
N ASP A 9 -25.78 -3.29 8.29
CA ASP A 9 -24.63 -4.06 7.77
C ASP A 9 -24.67 -4.16 6.23
N HIS A 10 -25.14 -3.11 5.56
CA HIS A 10 -25.15 -3.05 4.11
C HIS A 10 -23.90 -2.31 3.60
N LEU A 11 -22.84 -3.08 3.35
CA LEU A 11 -21.79 -2.65 2.44
C LEU A 11 -22.46 -2.17 1.13
N PRO A 12 -22.20 -0.94 0.66
CA PRO A 12 -22.80 -0.44 -0.57
C PRO A 12 -22.43 -1.38 -1.71
N SER A 13 -23.44 -1.88 -2.43
CA SER A 13 -23.19 -2.72 -3.60
C SER A 13 -22.34 -1.93 -4.62
N PRO A 14 -21.35 -2.56 -5.27
CA PRO A 14 -20.53 -1.90 -6.26
C PRO A 14 -21.43 -1.32 -7.37
N LEU A 15 -21.10 -0.09 -7.81
CA LEU A 15 -21.85 0.58 -8.87
C LEU A 15 -21.88 -0.27 -10.14
N SER A 16 -23.06 -0.43 -10.74
CA SER A 16 -23.18 -1.10 -12.04
C SER A 16 -22.53 -0.27 -13.14
N ALA A 17 -22.04 -0.92 -14.20
CA ALA A 17 -21.47 -0.24 -15.38
C ALA A 17 -22.42 0.82 -15.98
N ALA A 18 -23.74 0.61 -15.90
CA ALA A 18 -24.74 1.56 -16.35
C ALA A 18 -24.82 2.82 -15.45
N GLN A 19 -24.70 2.65 -14.14
CA GLN A 19 -24.65 3.77 -13.18
C GLN A 19 -23.36 4.57 -13.33
N VAL A 20 -22.22 3.90 -13.54
CA VAL A 20 -20.93 4.55 -13.83
C VAL A 20 -21.02 5.34 -15.13
N THR A 21 -21.59 4.75 -16.19
CA THR A 21 -21.77 5.45 -17.47
C THR A 21 -22.68 6.68 -17.34
N ALA A 22 -23.78 6.57 -16.60
CA ALA A 22 -24.70 7.68 -16.38
C ALA A 22 -24.04 8.84 -15.62
N PHE A 23 -23.24 8.54 -14.58
CA PHE A 23 -22.46 9.53 -13.84
C PHE A 23 -21.52 10.33 -14.74
N TRP A 24 -20.83 9.68 -15.68
CA TRP A 24 -19.87 10.34 -16.55
C TRP A 24 -20.50 11.27 -17.60
N ASN A 25 -21.74 11.01 -18.01
CA ASN A 25 -22.41 11.80 -19.04
C ASN A 25 -22.76 13.23 -18.61
N ASP A 26 -22.70 13.54 -17.32
CA ASP A 26 -23.01 14.87 -16.79
C ASP A 26 -21.83 15.85 -16.84
N PHE A 27 -20.63 15.38 -17.23
CA PHE A 27 -19.41 16.21 -17.25
C PHE A 27 -19.04 16.68 -18.66
N SER A 28 -18.95 18.01 -18.84
CA SER A 28 -18.30 18.65 -19.99
C SER A 28 -17.48 19.85 -19.51
N GLY A 29 -16.24 19.97 -19.96
CA GLY A 29 -15.25 20.88 -19.37
C GLY A 29 -14.44 21.68 -20.37
N GLN A 30 -13.61 22.58 -19.83
CA GLN A 30 -12.61 23.34 -20.59
C GLN A 30 -11.30 22.54 -20.68
N ASP A 31 -10.62 22.59 -21.82
CA ASP A 31 -9.35 21.90 -22.05
C ASP A 31 -8.34 22.13 -20.92
N GLY A 32 -7.89 21.03 -20.31
CA GLY A 32 -6.89 21.01 -19.25
C GLY A 32 -7.44 20.90 -17.83
N ALA A 33 -8.75 20.81 -17.64
CA ALA A 33 -9.35 20.57 -16.34
C ALA A 33 -9.12 19.11 -15.88
N ARG A 34 -9.03 18.88 -14.57
CA ARG A 34 -8.91 17.53 -13.98
C ARG A 34 -10.12 17.21 -13.12
N LEU A 35 -10.70 16.04 -13.34
CA LEU A 35 -11.69 15.46 -12.45
C LEU A 35 -10.98 14.47 -11.53
N VAL A 36 -11.01 14.76 -10.24
CA VAL A 36 -10.37 13.94 -9.21
C VAL A 36 -11.44 13.15 -8.48
N VAL A 37 -11.33 11.82 -8.52
CA VAL A 37 -12.15 10.92 -7.72
C VAL A 37 -11.40 10.64 -6.42
N THR A 38 -11.95 11.09 -5.30
CA THR A 38 -11.32 10.96 -3.97
C THR A 38 -12.13 10.02 -3.08
N ALA A 39 -11.44 9.28 -2.23
CA ALA A 39 -12.00 8.44 -1.19
C ALA A 39 -12.01 9.15 0.18
N HIS A 40 -11.61 10.42 0.22
CA HIS A 40 -11.46 11.25 1.41
C HIS A 40 -10.57 10.58 2.48
N GLY A 41 -9.50 9.90 2.03
CA GLY A 41 -8.55 9.21 2.91
C GLY A 41 -9.06 7.87 3.48
N ASN A 42 -10.26 7.41 3.15
CA ASN A 42 -10.73 6.08 3.55
C ASN A 42 -10.20 5.01 2.59
N ILE A 43 -9.20 4.25 3.02
CA ILE A 43 -8.54 3.17 2.25
C ILE A 43 -9.55 2.13 1.74
N GLU A 44 -10.62 1.83 2.50
CA GLU A 44 -11.65 0.87 2.09
C GLU A 44 -12.37 1.28 0.80
N HIS A 45 -12.37 2.59 0.47
CA HIS A 45 -12.96 3.13 -0.75
C HIS A 45 -11.94 3.37 -1.87
N PHE A 46 -10.65 3.13 -1.64
CA PHE A 46 -9.61 3.41 -2.64
C PHE A 46 -9.79 2.55 -3.89
N GLU A 47 -10.12 1.27 -3.71
CA GLU A 47 -10.39 0.36 -4.81
C GLU A 47 -11.54 0.87 -5.69
N ALA A 48 -12.64 1.29 -5.07
CA ALA A 48 -13.80 1.82 -5.76
C ALA A 48 -13.45 3.11 -6.53
N ALA A 49 -12.67 4.01 -5.93
CA ALA A 49 -12.19 5.23 -6.58
C ALA A 49 -11.34 4.91 -7.82
N GLN A 50 -10.39 3.96 -7.70
CA GLN A 50 -9.58 3.51 -8.84
C GLN A 50 -10.43 2.82 -9.92
N ALA A 51 -11.41 2.00 -9.53
CA ALA A 51 -12.31 1.33 -10.47
C ALA A 51 -13.15 2.31 -11.29
N VAL A 52 -13.69 3.36 -10.64
CA VAL A 52 -14.45 4.43 -11.32
C VAL A 52 -13.57 5.12 -12.38
N VAL A 53 -12.30 5.40 -12.05
CA VAL A 53 -11.35 6.04 -12.96
C VAL A 53 -10.96 5.12 -14.12
N ARG A 54 -10.71 3.83 -13.86
CA ARG A 54 -10.43 2.83 -14.90
C ARG A 54 -11.59 2.69 -15.90
N GLN A 55 -12.82 2.85 -15.44
CA GLN A 55 -14.03 2.77 -16.28
C GLN A 55 -14.45 4.10 -16.90
N ALA A 56 -13.73 5.20 -16.63
CA ALA A 56 -14.07 6.50 -17.17
C ALA A 56 -13.91 6.52 -18.70
N PRO A 57 -14.95 6.88 -19.47
CA PRO A 57 -14.80 7.09 -20.90
C PRO A 57 -13.88 8.29 -21.15
N PRO A 58 -13.29 8.42 -22.36
CA PRO A 58 -12.60 9.65 -22.74
C PRO A 58 -13.55 10.86 -22.62
N LEU A 59 -13.27 11.77 -21.70
CA LEU A 59 -14.05 12.99 -21.49
C LEU A 59 -13.37 14.15 -22.19
N ALA A 60 -14.05 14.78 -23.15
CA ALA A 60 -13.53 15.97 -23.83
C ALA A 60 -13.26 17.08 -22.80
N GLY A 61 -12.02 17.58 -22.78
CA GLY A 61 -11.57 18.65 -21.89
C GLY A 61 -11.16 18.23 -20.49
N TYR A 62 -11.36 16.96 -20.08
CA TYR A 62 -10.99 16.48 -18.75
C TYR A 62 -9.97 15.34 -18.78
N ALA A 63 -8.96 15.42 -17.92
CA ALA A 63 -8.26 14.23 -17.45
C ALA A 63 -8.92 13.71 -16.16
N VAL A 64 -9.20 12.40 -16.11
CA VAL A 64 -9.75 11.75 -14.92
C VAL A 64 -8.61 11.06 -14.19
N GLN A 65 -8.50 11.29 -12.88
CA GLN A 65 -7.51 10.62 -12.03
C GLN A 65 -8.12 10.18 -10.71
N ALA A 66 -7.58 9.11 -10.15
CA ALA A 66 -7.86 8.71 -8.79
C ALA A 66 -6.96 9.51 -7.86
N PHE A 67 -7.53 9.91 -6.72
CA PHE A 67 -6.86 10.58 -5.61
C PHE A 67 -6.34 11.99 -5.91
N ARG A 68 -6.32 12.79 -4.85
CA ARG A 68 -5.70 14.12 -4.89
C ARG A 68 -4.19 13.98 -5.11
N SER A 69 -3.67 14.63 -6.14
CA SER A 69 -2.22 14.78 -6.32
C SER A 69 -1.64 15.77 -5.31
N ARG A 70 -0.36 15.59 -5.00
CA ARG A 70 0.42 16.56 -4.22
C ARG A 70 0.34 17.97 -4.80
N ALA A 71 0.16 18.95 -3.93
CA ALA A 71 0.29 20.36 -4.30
C ALA A 71 1.75 20.81 -4.19
N ALA A 72 2.52 20.65 -5.26
CA ALA A 72 3.93 21.04 -5.27
C ALA A 72 4.10 22.58 -5.22
N GLY A 73 4.87 23.05 -4.25
CA GLY A 73 5.48 24.40 -4.26
C GLY A 73 4.57 25.57 -3.92
N SER A 74 3.34 25.36 -3.44
CA SER A 74 2.48 26.43 -2.93
C SER A 74 2.40 26.38 -1.41
N ASN A 75 2.68 27.49 -0.71
CA ASN A 75 2.32 27.63 0.70
C ASN A 75 0.80 27.84 0.80
N PHE A 76 0.06 26.75 0.70
CA PHE A 76 -1.39 26.74 0.84
C PHE A 76 -1.75 27.15 2.27
N ALA A 77 -2.70 28.06 2.38
CA ALA A 77 -3.22 28.55 3.65
C ALA A 77 -4.72 28.36 3.71
N MET A 78 -5.20 27.99 4.90
CA MET A 78 -6.62 27.91 5.20
C MET A 78 -6.95 28.88 6.29
N ARG A 79 -8.10 29.55 6.14
CA ARG A 79 -8.65 30.43 7.15
C ARG A 79 -10.00 29.89 7.59
N LEU A 80 -10.14 29.68 8.90
CA LEU A 80 -11.40 29.31 9.54
C LEU A 80 -11.72 30.36 10.60
N GLN A 81 -12.76 31.15 10.32
CA GLN A 81 -13.13 32.34 11.10
C GLN A 81 -11.96 33.35 11.15
N ASP A 82 -11.46 33.66 12.36
CA ASP A 82 -10.38 34.61 12.61
C ASP A 82 -9.01 33.93 12.75
N PHE A 83 -8.92 32.63 12.51
CA PHE A 83 -7.68 31.86 12.60
C PHE A 83 -7.23 31.39 11.21
N GLU A 84 -5.97 31.62 10.90
CA GLU A 84 -5.33 31.22 9.65
C GLU A 84 -4.15 30.29 9.96
N LEU A 85 -4.02 29.23 9.18
CA LEU A 85 -2.91 28.29 9.26
C LEU A 85 -2.46 27.93 7.85
N SER A 86 -1.16 28.06 7.60
CA SER A 86 -0.53 27.69 6.33
C SER A 86 0.38 26.48 6.47
N CYS A 87 0.79 25.90 5.34
CA CYS A 87 1.80 24.84 5.33
C CYS A 87 3.12 25.28 5.96
N ASP A 88 3.47 26.56 5.94
CA ASP A 88 4.69 27.05 6.62
C ASP A 88 4.54 27.08 8.16
N ASP A 89 3.32 27.12 8.67
CA ASP A 89 3.03 27.18 10.10
C ASP A 89 3.00 25.80 10.77
N VAL A 90 2.95 24.73 9.98
CA VAL A 90 3.02 23.34 10.43
C VAL A 90 4.44 22.82 10.22
N LEU A 91 5.11 22.47 11.31
CA LEU A 91 6.43 21.87 11.29
C LEU A 91 6.31 20.35 11.39
N VAL A 92 7.08 19.65 10.56
CA VAL A 92 7.02 18.20 10.39
C VAL A 92 8.41 17.62 10.58
N ALA A 93 8.54 16.72 11.54
CA ALA A 93 9.62 15.76 11.64
C ALA A 93 9.10 14.36 11.31
N HIS A 94 10.01 13.44 11.00
CA HIS A 94 9.66 12.11 10.50
C HIS A 94 10.60 11.04 11.06
N TYR A 95 10.14 9.80 11.10
CA TYR A 95 10.90 8.66 11.60
C TYR A 95 10.48 7.35 10.94
N ASP A 96 11.35 6.33 11.00
CA ASP A 96 11.04 4.96 10.59
C ASP A 96 10.14 4.30 11.63
N ALA A 97 8.87 4.07 11.28
CA ALA A 97 7.89 3.38 12.11
C ALA A 97 7.72 1.91 11.70
N GLY A 98 8.82 1.23 11.35
CA GLY A 98 8.81 -0.19 10.98
C GLY A 98 8.57 -0.42 9.47
N GLY A 99 9.16 0.43 8.63
CA GLY A 99 9.02 0.37 7.17
C GLY A 99 7.91 1.26 6.59
N ILE A 100 7.22 2.02 7.46
CA ILE A 100 6.26 3.08 7.14
C ILE A 100 6.71 4.39 7.82
N ILE A 101 6.23 5.54 7.32
CA ILE A 101 6.70 6.85 7.77
C ILE A 101 5.85 7.34 8.94
N GLY A 102 6.44 7.43 10.13
CA GLY A 102 5.83 8.13 11.26
C GLY A 102 6.09 9.64 11.16
N LEU A 103 5.12 10.45 11.58
CA LEU A 103 5.20 11.91 11.56
C LEU A 103 5.02 12.50 12.96
N ALA A 104 5.90 13.45 13.29
CA ALA A 104 5.81 14.27 14.49
C ALA A 104 5.54 15.73 14.08
N LEU A 105 4.37 16.23 14.44
CA LEU A 105 3.87 17.55 14.07
C LEU A 105 4.00 18.54 15.22
N SER A 106 4.40 19.76 14.91
CA SER A 106 4.35 20.90 15.81
C SER A 106 3.96 22.17 15.05
N PHE A 107 3.68 23.26 15.75
CA PHE A 107 3.35 24.54 15.13
C PHE A 107 4.53 25.51 15.25
N ALA A 108 4.81 26.25 14.17
CA ALA A 108 5.89 27.25 14.14
C ALA A 108 5.69 28.37 15.17
N GLN A 109 4.43 28.65 15.52
CA GLN A 109 4.04 29.60 16.55
C GLN A 109 3.13 28.92 17.58
N ALA A 110 3.17 29.42 18.82
CA ALA A 110 2.30 28.93 19.87
C ALA A 110 0.82 29.16 19.52
N VAL A 111 0.07 28.07 19.37
CA VAL A 111 -1.38 28.11 19.14
C VAL A 111 -2.11 28.31 20.48
N PRO A 112 -3.02 29.29 20.61
CA PRO A 112 -3.80 29.49 21.83
C PRO A 112 -4.52 28.20 22.27
N PRO A 113 -4.60 27.86 23.57
CA PRO A 113 -5.19 26.60 24.04
C PRO A 113 -6.60 26.31 23.52
N GLN A 114 -7.41 27.36 23.31
CA GLN A 114 -8.78 27.25 22.81
C GLN A 114 -8.86 26.87 21.32
N LEU A 115 -7.78 27.11 20.56
CA LEU A 115 -7.69 26.84 19.12
C LEU A 115 -6.86 25.59 18.81
N GLN A 116 -6.33 24.89 19.82
CA GLN A 116 -5.45 23.73 19.63
C GLN A 116 -6.11 22.62 18.82
N GLU A 117 -7.33 22.22 19.17
CA GLU A 117 -8.05 21.17 18.43
C GLU A 117 -8.36 21.59 16.99
N GLN A 118 -8.75 22.85 16.79
CA GLN A 118 -9.00 23.40 15.46
C GLN A 118 -7.72 23.42 14.61
N ALA A 119 -6.59 23.85 15.17
CA ALA A 119 -5.31 23.88 14.48
C ALA A 119 -4.84 22.46 14.11
N ARG A 120 -5.06 21.47 14.98
CA ARG A 120 -4.76 20.06 14.69
C ARG A 120 -5.58 19.53 13.52
N GLN A 121 -6.88 19.79 13.51
CA GLN A 121 -7.75 19.41 12.39
C GLN A 121 -7.33 20.09 11.08
N MET A 122 -7.02 21.39 11.14
CA MET A 122 -6.49 22.11 9.97
C MET A 122 -5.17 21.53 9.48
N ALA A 123 -4.26 21.15 10.38
CA ALA A 123 -2.99 20.53 10.01
C ALA A 123 -3.16 19.21 9.25
N PHE A 124 -4.15 18.37 9.59
CA PHE A 124 -4.44 17.16 8.80
C PHE A 124 -4.91 17.48 7.38
N ILE A 125 -5.73 18.52 7.20
CA ILE A 125 -6.16 18.96 5.87
C ILE A 125 -4.98 19.53 5.07
N LEU A 126 -4.10 20.29 5.72
CA LEU A 126 -2.87 20.79 5.10
C LEU A 126 -1.93 19.63 4.71
N LEU A 127 -1.85 18.59 5.54
CA LEU A 127 -1.06 17.40 5.28
C LEU A 127 -1.58 16.61 4.08
N ASP A 128 -2.91 16.41 3.99
CA ASP A 128 -3.55 15.81 2.80
C ASP A 128 -3.28 16.63 1.54
N HIS A 129 -3.31 17.96 1.66
CA HIS A 129 -3.00 18.84 0.54
C HIS A 129 -1.53 18.73 0.08
N ALA A 130 -0.59 18.67 1.02
CA ALA A 130 0.85 18.65 0.74
C ALA A 130 1.33 17.28 0.22
N LEU A 131 0.91 16.20 0.86
CA LEU A 131 1.32 14.82 0.51
C LEU A 131 0.40 14.18 -0.54
N GLY A 132 -0.81 14.71 -0.73
CA GLY A 132 -1.82 14.03 -1.52
C GLY A 132 -2.42 12.86 -0.77
N GLU A 133 -3.53 12.37 -1.30
CA GLU A 133 -4.38 11.42 -0.59
C GLU A 133 -3.76 10.02 -0.51
N TRP A 134 -3.07 9.57 -1.57
CA TRP A 134 -2.43 8.25 -1.58
C TRP A 134 -1.31 8.17 -0.54
N ASP A 135 -0.35 9.10 -0.59
CA ASP A 135 0.81 9.06 0.29
C ASP A 135 0.41 9.18 1.77
N LEU A 136 -0.52 10.08 2.07
CA LEU A 136 -1.00 10.25 3.44
C LEU A 136 -1.75 9.02 3.96
N ALA A 137 -2.61 8.39 3.16
CA ALA A 137 -3.36 7.24 3.64
C ALA A 137 -2.53 5.94 3.68
N VAL A 138 -1.64 5.76 2.71
CA VAL A 138 -0.97 4.46 2.49
C VAL A 138 0.42 4.41 3.11
N ARG A 139 1.16 5.52 3.10
CA ARG A 139 2.60 5.55 3.41
C ARG A 139 2.93 6.28 4.72
N VAL A 140 1.98 7.03 5.26
CA VAL A 140 2.09 7.62 6.59
C VAL A 140 1.46 6.67 7.61
N GLY A 141 2.22 6.37 8.65
CA GLY A 141 1.79 5.59 9.79
C GLY A 141 1.31 6.51 10.93
N PRO A 142 1.88 6.39 12.15
CA PRO A 142 1.48 7.24 13.27
C PRO A 142 1.74 8.73 12.98
N VAL A 143 0.78 9.58 13.37
CA VAL A 143 0.91 11.04 13.34
C VAL A 143 0.66 11.57 14.74
N GLU A 144 1.67 12.20 15.33
CA GLU A 144 1.65 12.68 16.71
C GLU A 144 1.88 14.18 16.77
N PHE A 145 1.20 14.89 17.68
CA PHE A 145 1.50 16.29 17.96
C PHE A 145 2.44 16.39 19.16
N VAL A 146 3.61 16.97 18.95
CA VAL A 146 4.71 17.08 19.91
C VAL A 146 5.14 18.52 20.13
N ASP A 147 5.97 18.75 21.13
CA ASP A 147 6.72 20.01 21.25
C ASP A 147 7.73 20.15 20.11
N ALA A 148 8.12 21.39 19.79
CA ALA A 148 8.98 21.69 18.67
C ALA A 148 10.27 20.84 18.65
N GLN A 149 10.51 20.14 17.54
CA GLN A 149 11.70 19.34 17.30
C GLN A 149 12.73 20.13 16.48
N ALA A 150 14.03 19.89 16.74
CA ALA A 150 15.12 20.68 16.16
C ALA A 150 15.32 20.45 14.65
N ASP A 151 14.95 19.27 14.16
CA ASP A 151 15.08 18.80 12.78
C ASP A 151 13.77 18.88 11.99
N ALA A 152 12.71 19.41 12.59
CA ALA A 152 11.43 19.59 11.90
C ALA A 152 11.55 20.66 10.79
N VAL A 153 10.94 20.38 9.65
CA VAL A 153 10.86 21.30 8.50
C VAL A 153 9.43 21.79 8.30
N PRO A 154 9.22 22.97 7.70
CA PRO A 154 7.88 23.39 7.32
C PRO A 154 7.22 22.39 6.35
N LEU A 155 5.91 22.16 6.52
CA LEU A 155 5.14 21.21 5.70
C LEU A 155 5.20 21.56 4.21
N SER A 156 5.37 22.83 3.84
CA SER A 156 5.57 23.24 2.45
C SER A 156 6.83 22.66 1.79
N GLN A 157 7.85 22.33 2.59
CA GLN A 157 9.13 21.76 2.15
C GLN A 157 9.19 20.25 2.37
N PHE A 158 8.30 19.73 3.23
CA PHE A 158 8.30 18.33 3.64
C PHE A 158 8.11 17.31 2.50
N PRO A 159 7.35 17.54 1.41
CA PRO A 159 7.21 16.55 0.35
C PRO A 159 8.54 16.07 -0.26
N ALA A 160 9.53 16.95 -0.38
CA ALA A 160 10.85 16.57 -0.87
C ALA A 160 11.62 15.72 0.15
N VAL A 161 11.50 16.06 1.45
CA VAL A 161 12.07 15.29 2.56
C VAL A 161 11.41 13.90 2.65
N PHE A 162 10.10 13.84 2.49
CA PHE A 162 9.30 12.62 2.45
C PHE A 162 9.76 11.68 1.32
N ASP A 163 9.99 12.20 0.11
CA ASP A 163 10.49 11.40 -1.01
C ASP A 163 11.93 10.92 -0.80
N ALA A 164 12.81 11.77 -0.26
CA ALA A 164 14.17 11.39 0.08
C ALA A 164 14.17 10.28 1.13
N PHE A 165 13.38 10.40 2.20
CA PHE A 165 13.28 9.39 3.24
C PHE A 165 12.81 8.04 2.69
N GLN A 166 11.78 8.04 1.83
CA GLN A 166 11.32 6.81 1.19
C GLN A 166 12.42 6.12 0.37
N ARG A 167 13.16 6.88 -0.44
CA ARG A 167 14.16 6.31 -1.36
C ARG A 167 15.45 5.93 -0.65
N GLU A 168 15.97 6.83 0.18
CA GLU A 168 17.31 6.74 0.74
C GLU A 168 17.35 5.99 2.08
N VAL A 169 16.26 6.02 2.85
CA VAL A 169 16.18 5.34 4.15
C VAL A 169 15.35 4.07 4.07
N LEU A 170 14.16 4.14 3.46
CA LEU A 170 13.28 2.98 3.31
C LEU A 170 13.55 2.16 2.03
N GLY A 171 14.48 2.57 1.15
CA GLY A 171 14.83 1.80 -0.04
C GLY A 171 13.73 1.68 -1.12
N ARG A 172 12.71 2.55 -1.12
CA ARG A 172 11.60 2.56 -2.10
C ARG A 172 12.02 3.24 -3.40
N THR A 173 12.78 2.55 -4.25
CA THR A 173 13.20 3.11 -5.54
C THR A 173 12.06 3.21 -6.55
N TYR A 174 11.02 2.37 -6.38
CA TYR A 174 9.91 2.16 -7.30
C TYR A 174 10.29 1.54 -8.64
N ASP A 175 11.52 1.08 -8.78
CA ASP A 175 11.97 0.31 -9.93
C ASP A 175 11.80 -1.19 -9.65
N PHE A 176 11.47 -1.95 -10.69
CA PHE A 176 11.42 -3.40 -10.57
C PHE A 176 12.82 -3.96 -10.29
N PRO A 177 12.95 -4.95 -9.38
CA PRO A 177 14.23 -5.59 -9.08
C PRO A 177 14.95 -6.07 -10.34
N GLN A 178 16.24 -5.76 -10.43
CA GLN A 178 17.12 -6.25 -11.49
C GLN A 178 17.85 -7.50 -10.99
N GLU A 179 18.09 -8.49 -11.85
CA GLU A 179 18.69 -9.78 -11.45
C GLU A 179 19.99 -9.64 -10.64
N GLU A 180 20.82 -8.63 -10.92
CA GLU A 180 22.09 -8.40 -10.22
C GLU A 180 21.93 -7.97 -8.76
N GLN A 181 20.78 -7.42 -8.41
CA GLN A 181 20.45 -6.85 -7.09
C GLN A 181 19.25 -7.56 -6.46
N ASP A 182 18.79 -8.65 -7.06
CA ASP A 182 17.66 -9.40 -6.57
C ASP A 182 18.08 -10.25 -5.36
N ARG A 183 17.38 -10.08 -4.25
CA ARG A 183 17.70 -10.69 -2.96
C ARG A 183 16.49 -11.44 -2.43
N TRP A 184 16.73 -12.71 -2.13
CA TRP A 184 15.79 -13.62 -1.51
C TRP A 184 16.33 -14.11 -0.17
N ILE A 185 15.45 -14.20 0.83
CA ILE A 185 15.76 -14.68 2.18
C ILE A 185 14.93 -15.94 2.43
N SER A 186 15.55 -17.02 2.90
CA SER A 186 14.83 -18.25 3.27
C SER A 186 14.89 -18.46 4.78
N LEU A 187 13.73 -18.72 5.39
CA LEU A 187 13.54 -18.81 6.83
C LEU A 187 12.70 -20.05 7.16
N GLU A 188 13.08 -20.74 8.23
CA GLU A 188 12.22 -21.72 8.87
C GLU A 188 11.23 -20.99 9.79
N VAL A 189 9.94 -21.25 9.61
CA VAL A 189 8.85 -20.63 10.38
C VAL A 189 8.13 -21.72 11.15
N ARG A 190 7.94 -21.49 12.45
CA ARG A 190 7.13 -22.35 13.32
C ARG A 190 5.95 -21.54 13.86
N SER A 191 4.80 -22.19 13.95
CA SER A 191 3.70 -21.63 14.74
C SER A 191 4.17 -21.44 16.18
N ARG A 192 3.64 -20.43 16.88
CA ARG A 192 3.99 -20.17 18.28
C ARG A 192 3.64 -21.35 19.19
N ASP A 193 2.63 -22.11 18.80
CA ASP A 193 2.11 -23.26 19.55
C ASP A 193 2.60 -24.60 18.98
N ALA A 194 3.55 -24.59 18.03
CA ALA A 194 4.12 -25.83 17.47
C ALA A 194 5.02 -26.53 18.49
N ASP A 195 4.97 -27.86 18.53
CA ASP A 195 5.89 -28.65 19.32
C ASP A 195 7.30 -28.57 18.72
N GLU A 196 8.34 -28.76 19.55
CA GLU A 196 9.75 -28.63 19.10
C GLU A 196 10.12 -29.67 18.01
N ASP A 197 9.40 -30.79 17.98
CA ASP A 197 9.54 -31.88 17.02
C ASP A 197 8.73 -31.67 15.72
N ASP A 198 7.86 -30.66 15.66
CA ASP A 198 7.09 -30.36 14.45
C ASP A 198 8.02 -29.84 13.34
N ALA A 199 7.82 -30.35 12.13
CA ALA A 199 8.55 -29.88 10.97
C ALA A 199 8.24 -28.39 10.72
N PRO A 200 9.25 -27.52 10.63
CA PRO A 200 9.02 -26.10 10.38
C PRO A 200 8.48 -25.89 8.98
N ASP A 201 7.58 -24.94 8.82
CA ASP A 201 7.24 -24.41 7.51
C ASP A 201 8.42 -23.61 6.93
N LEU A 202 8.50 -23.55 5.61
CA LEU A 202 9.53 -22.79 4.90
C LEU A 202 8.93 -21.52 4.32
N LEU A 203 9.51 -20.36 4.65
CA LEU A 203 9.23 -19.07 4.03
C LEU A 203 10.42 -18.66 3.15
N THR A 204 10.16 -18.35 1.89
CA THR A 204 11.12 -17.70 1.00
C THR A 204 10.58 -16.31 0.67
N PHE A 205 11.24 -15.28 1.18
CA PHE A 205 10.82 -13.88 1.15
C PHE A 205 11.64 -13.10 0.11
N HIS A 206 10.98 -12.34 -0.76
CA HIS A 206 11.63 -11.49 -1.75
C HIS A 206 11.96 -10.14 -1.11
N ASP A 207 13.19 -9.98 -0.64
CA ASP A 207 13.64 -8.76 0.04
C ASP A 207 13.64 -7.57 -0.92
N SER A 208 14.06 -7.78 -2.17
CA SER A 208 14.11 -6.72 -3.18
C SER A 208 12.74 -6.23 -3.64
N ALA A 209 11.65 -6.98 -3.44
CA ALA A 209 10.29 -6.50 -3.68
C ALA A 209 9.94 -5.25 -2.83
N HIS A 210 10.70 -4.99 -1.75
CA HIS A 210 10.55 -3.82 -0.92
C HIS A 210 10.73 -2.52 -1.71
N ALA A 211 11.53 -2.53 -2.78
CA ALA A 211 11.69 -1.38 -3.66
C ALA A 211 10.36 -0.88 -4.25
N LEU A 212 9.38 -1.79 -4.43
CA LEU A 212 8.10 -1.52 -5.08
C LEU A 212 6.94 -1.29 -4.11
N ALA A 213 7.10 -1.56 -2.81
CA ALA A 213 5.94 -1.58 -1.93
C ALA A 213 5.24 -0.22 -1.86
N THR A 214 3.91 -0.25 -1.71
CA THR A 214 3.02 0.93 -1.68
C THR A 214 2.95 1.72 -3.00
N ARG A 215 3.40 1.13 -4.12
CA ARG A 215 3.10 1.61 -5.46
C ARG A 215 1.60 1.56 -5.72
N ALA A 216 1.04 2.67 -6.20
CA ALA A 216 -0.40 2.81 -6.40
C ALA A 216 -0.98 1.91 -7.49
N ASP A 217 -0.16 1.49 -8.45
CA ASP A 217 -0.55 0.49 -9.44
C ASP A 217 -0.52 -0.92 -8.84
N LEU A 218 0.47 -1.28 -8.02
CA LEU A 218 0.61 -2.61 -7.43
C LEU A 218 -0.16 -2.76 -6.10
N SER A 219 -1.48 -2.57 -6.12
CA SER A 219 -2.32 -2.50 -4.92
C SER A 219 -3.10 -3.78 -4.60
N TYR A 220 -2.90 -4.84 -5.38
CA TYR A 220 -3.62 -6.11 -5.21
C TYR A 220 -2.64 -7.21 -4.83
N LEU A 221 -2.94 -7.91 -3.74
CA LEU A 221 -2.29 -9.13 -3.36
C LEU A 221 -3.02 -10.32 -4.00
N LEU A 222 -2.35 -10.97 -4.95
CA LEU A 222 -2.77 -12.24 -5.52
C LEU A 222 -2.03 -13.37 -4.80
N THR A 223 -2.77 -14.34 -4.26
CA THR A 223 -2.19 -15.58 -3.73
C THR A 223 -2.58 -16.77 -4.59
N LEU A 224 -1.58 -17.57 -4.95
CA LEU A 224 -1.74 -18.80 -5.70
C LEU A 224 -1.26 -19.98 -4.83
N ARG A 225 -2.21 -20.79 -4.41
CA ARG A 225 -2.03 -21.92 -3.49
C ARG A 225 -2.24 -23.23 -4.21
N PHE A 226 -1.32 -24.16 -4.02
CA PHE A 226 -1.44 -25.54 -4.48
C PHE A 226 -1.39 -26.52 -3.30
N PRO A 227 -2.23 -27.57 -3.28
CA PRO A 227 -1.99 -28.72 -2.42
C PRO A 227 -0.71 -29.44 -2.84
N VAL A 228 0.04 -29.92 -1.86
CA VAL A 228 1.30 -30.63 -2.04
C VAL A 228 1.26 -31.90 -1.18
N ASP A 229 1.29 -33.06 -1.82
CA ASP A 229 1.29 -34.38 -1.17
C ASP A 229 2.52 -35.23 -1.53
N SER A 230 3.33 -34.71 -2.46
CA SER A 230 4.43 -35.42 -3.10
C SER A 230 5.44 -34.42 -3.68
N GLN A 231 6.66 -34.90 -3.93
CA GLN A 231 7.69 -34.09 -4.61
C GLN A 231 7.24 -33.64 -6.01
N GLU A 232 6.51 -34.50 -6.73
CA GLU A 232 5.97 -34.17 -8.06
C GLU A 232 4.96 -33.01 -7.99
N SER A 233 4.01 -33.06 -7.04
CA SER A 233 3.07 -31.95 -6.83
C SER A 233 3.77 -30.64 -6.45
N LEU A 234 4.83 -30.71 -5.64
CA LEU A 234 5.63 -29.54 -5.26
C LEU A 234 6.35 -28.92 -6.47
N ASP A 235 6.93 -29.75 -7.32
CA ASP A 235 7.66 -29.29 -8.51
C ASP A 235 6.72 -28.69 -9.56
N CYS A 236 5.52 -29.27 -9.75
CA CYS A 236 4.46 -28.67 -10.56
C CYS A 236 3.99 -27.32 -10.01
N ALA A 237 3.76 -27.23 -8.70
CA ALA A 237 3.36 -25.99 -8.05
C ALA A 237 4.42 -24.88 -8.22
N ARG A 238 5.70 -25.21 -8.05
CA ARG A 238 6.83 -24.29 -8.30
C ARG A 238 6.86 -23.85 -9.75
N ALA A 239 6.78 -24.77 -10.70
CA ALA A 239 6.79 -24.43 -12.12
C ALA A 239 5.66 -23.45 -12.51
N ALA A 240 4.45 -23.65 -11.97
CA ALA A 240 3.33 -22.72 -12.21
C ALA A 240 3.58 -21.33 -11.60
N GLN A 241 4.09 -21.28 -10.37
CA GLN A 241 4.37 -20.03 -9.65
C GLN A 241 5.53 -19.24 -10.27
N ASP A 242 6.63 -19.92 -10.61
CA ASP A 242 7.80 -19.33 -11.26
C ASP A 242 7.46 -18.81 -12.66
N ALA A 243 6.61 -19.53 -13.41
CA ALA A 243 6.12 -19.07 -14.72
C ALA A 243 5.26 -17.81 -14.59
N LEU A 244 4.46 -17.71 -13.52
CA LEU A 244 3.64 -16.52 -13.26
C LEU A 244 4.52 -15.32 -12.89
N ASP A 245 5.48 -15.51 -11.99
CA ASP A 245 6.44 -14.46 -11.61
C ASP A 245 7.20 -13.94 -12.84
N ALA A 246 7.74 -14.84 -13.66
CA ALA A 246 8.49 -14.47 -14.86
C ALA A 246 7.65 -13.63 -15.83
N GLN A 247 6.37 -13.96 -16.05
CA GLN A 247 5.52 -13.18 -16.94
C GLN A 247 5.09 -11.85 -16.35
N LEU A 248 4.76 -11.78 -15.06
CA LEU A 248 4.42 -10.54 -14.37
C LEU A 248 5.61 -9.58 -14.36
N LEU A 249 6.80 -10.08 -14.04
CA LEU A 249 8.03 -9.29 -13.99
C LEU A 249 8.44 -8.80 -15.38
N ALA A 250 8.40 -9.66 -16.41
CA ALA A 250 8.75 -9.29 -17.78
C ALA A 250 7.86 -8.16 -18.35
N GLN A 251 6.61 -8.08 -17.90
CA GLN A 251 5.68 -7.04 -18.30
C GLN A 251 5.66 -5.85 -17.31
N GLN A 252 6.40 -5.92 -16.21
CA GLN A 252 6.36 -4.95 -15.11
C GLN A 252 4.94 -4.75 -14.53
N ARG A 253 4.21 -5.85 -14.43
CA ARG A 253 2.80 -5.89 -13.99
C ARG A 253 2.61 -6.49 -12.61
N GLY A 254 3.66 -7.05 -12.05
CA GLY A 254 3.65 -7.56 -10.69
C GLY A 254 4.99 -8.10 -10.28
N VAL A 255 5.10 -8.39 -8.99
CA VAL A 255 6.30 -8.95 -8.36
C VAL A 255 5.88 -10.02 -7.37
N GLN A 256 6.55 -11.19 -7.40
CA GLN A 256 6.39 -12.17 -6.33
C GLN A 256 6.97 -11.61 -5.03
N ALA A 257 6.16 -11.53 -3.98
CA ALA A 257 6.55 -10.96 -2.70
C ALA A 257 7.18 -12.01 -1.78
N PHE A 258 6.61 -13.22 -1.77
CA PHE A 258 7.11 -14.35 -1.00
C PHE A 258 6.45 -15.65 -1.45
N THR A 259 7.03 -16.76 -1.01
CA THR A 259 6.39 -18.08 -1.06
C THR A 259 6.50 -18.74 0.31
N ARG A 260 5.50 -19.52 0.69
CA ARG A 260 5.54 -20.29 1.94
C ARG A 260 5.00 -21.70 1.76
N MET A 261 5.57 -22.63 2.51
CA MET A 261 4.91 -23.89 2.83
C MET A 261 3.97 -23.67 4.00
N GLU A 262 2.79 -24.28 3.97
CA GLU A 262 1.88 -24.29 5.12
C GLU A 262 1.56 -25.73 5.51
N GLY A 263 1.90 -26.09 6.75
CA GLY A 263 1.67 -27.40 7.35
C GLY A 263 2.25 -28.56 6.53
N MET A 264 3.29 -28.31 5.72
CA MET A 264 3.87 -29.26 4.75
C MET A 264 2.88 -29.88 3.74
N GLN A 265 1.68 -29.31 3.61
CA GLN A 265 0.58 -29.86 2.80
C GLN A 265 0.22 -28.95 1.62
N SER A 266 0.78 -27.75 1.59
CA SER A 266 0.44 -26.77 0.58
C SER A 266 1.55 -25.77 0.40
N ARG A 267 1.66 -25.27 -0.82
CA ARG A 267 2.58 -24.20 -1.19
C ARG A 267 1.80 -23.00 -1.66
N VAL A 268 2.07 -21.85 -1.07
CA VAL A 268 1.47 -20.55 -1.42
C VAL A 268 2.55 -19.65 -1.98
N ALA A 269 2.26 -19.00 -3.10
CA ALA A 269 3.04 -17.86 -3.60
C ALA A 269 2.15 -16.63 -3.60
N ALA A 270 2.71 -15.50 -3.17
CA ALA A 270 2.03 -14.22 -3.07
C ALA A 270 2.68 -13.21 -4.02
N PHE A 271 1.86 -12.46 -4.74
CA PHE A 271 2.27 -11.50 -5.76
C PHE A 271 1.53 -10.18 -5.54
N TYR A 272 2.22 -9.05 -5.64
CA TYR A 272 1.55 -7.75 -5.79
C TYR A 272 1.45 -7.41 -7.27
N VAL A 273 0.24 -7.10 -7.74
CA VAL A 273 -0.09 -6.97 -9.16
C VAL A 273 -0.85 -5.70 -9.49
N ASP A 274 -0.76 -5.27 -10.75
CA ASP A 274 -1.38 -4.04 -11.27
C ASP A 274 -2.89 -4.16 -11.52
N ASP A 275 -3.28 -5.24 -12.19
CA ASP A 275 -4.62 -5.52 -12.67
C ASP A 275 -5.00 -6.92 -12.18
N PRO A 276 -5.96 -7.00 -11.22
CA PRO A 276 -6.32 -8.27 -10.60
C PRO A 276 -6.99 -9.24 -11.59
N ASP A 277 -7.74 -8.74 -12.57
CA ASP A 277 -8.45 -9.58 -13.53
C ASP A 277 -7.48 -10.23 -14.51
N VAL A 278 -6.54 -9.45 -15.04
CA VAL A 278 -5.53 -9.98 -15.97
C VAL A 278 -4.57 -10.91 -15.24
N ALA A 279 -4.11 -10.55 -14.04
CA ALA A 279 -3.23 -11.40 -13.24
C ALA A 279 -3.91 -12.72 -12.86
N ALA A 280 -5.18 -12.71 -12.47
CA ALA A 280 -5.93 -13.92 -12.15
C ALA A 280 -6.21 -14.81 -13.37
N ALA A 281 -6.47 -14.22 -14.54
CA ALA A 281 -6.60 -14.97 -15.78
C ALA A 281 -5.29 -15.68 -16.14
N LEU A 282 -4.16 -14.96 -16.03
CA LEU A 282 -2.83 -15.49 -16.29
C LEU A 282 -2.46 -16.60 -15.30
N ALA A 283 -2.69 -16.40 -14.00
CA ALA A 283 -2.43 -17.40 -12.97
C ALA A 283 -3.22 -18.70 -13.21
N ARG A 284 -4.50 -18.61 -13.60
CA ARG A 284 -5.31 -19.80 -13.93
C ARG A 284 -4.79 -20.51 -15.18
N GLN A 285 -4.39 -19.77 -16.20
CA GLN A 285 -3.81 -20.35 -17.41
C GLN A 285 -2.54 -21.13 -17.09
N LEU A 286 -1.62 -20.52 -16.34
CA LEU A 286 -0.34 -21.14 -15.99
C LEU A 286 -0.47 -22.30 -15.00
N ALA A 287 -1.42 -22.22 -14.06
CA ALA A 287 -1.77 -23.35 -13.22
C ALA A 287 -2.27 -24.54 -14.04
N ALA A 288 -3.14 -24.32 -15.03
CA ALA A 288 -3.63 -25.38 -15.91
C ALA A 288 -2.53 -25.95 -16.83
N GLU A 289 -1.55 -25.13 -17.22
CA GLU A 289 -0.43 -25.56 -18.09
C GLU A 289 0.61 -26.38 -17.33
N HIS A 290 1.06 -25.88 -16.17
CA HIS A 290 2.19 -26.46 -15.43
C HIS A 290 1.77 -27.42 -14.31
N ALA A 291 0.53 -27.32 -13.83
CA ALA A 291 -0.01 -28.13 -12.74
C ALA A 291 -1.45 -28.63 -13.03
N PRO A 292 -1.72 -29.24 -14.21
CA PRO A 292 -3.08 -29.63 -14.62
C PRO A 292 -3.79 -30.62 -13.69
N GLY A 293 -3.04 -31.35 -12.86
CA GLY A 293 -3.57 -32.32 -11.90
C GLY A 293 -3.78 -31.77 -10.49
N LEU A 294 -3.43 -30.51 -10.22
CA LEU A 294 -3.53 -29.90 -8.89
C LEU A 294 -4.71 -28.93 -8.84
N ASP A 295 -5.45 -28.96 -7.73
CA ASP A 295 -6.54 -28.01 -7.48
C ASP A 295 -5.97 -26.67 -6.97
N ALA A 296 -5.70 -25.76 -7.90
CA ALA A 296 -5.15 -24.45 -7.58
C ALA A 296 -6.21 -23.55 -6.95
N ALA A 297 -5.96 -23.09 -5.72
CA ALA A 297 -6.76 -22.06 -5.08
C ALA A 297 -6.14 -20.68 -5.35
N LEU A 298 -6.96 -19.75 -5.85
CA LEU A 298 -6.56 -18.37 -6.13
C LEU A 298 -7.40 -17.42 -5.27
N ALA A 299 -6.73 -16.51 -4.55
CA ALA A 299 -7.39 -15.42 -3.84
C ALA A 299 -6.77 -14.08 -4.24
N LEU A 300 -7.61 -13.05 -4.21
CA LEU A 300 -7.27 -11.67 -4.50
C LEU A 300 -7.74 -10.79 -3.34
N GLU A 301 -6.86 -9.94 -2.86
CA GLU A 301 -7.16 -8.95 -1.82
C GLU A 301 -6.66 -7.58 -2.27
N TYR A 302 -7.46 -6.54 -2.02
CA TYR A 302 -7.02 -5.18 -2.19
C TYR A 302 -6.19 -4.75 -0.97
N ASP A 303 -4.87 -4.65 -1.14
CA ASP A 303 -3.90 -4.32 -0.09
C ASP A 303 -2.93 -3.21 -0.56
N PRO A 304 -3.40 -1.95 -0.64
CA PRO A 304 -2.59 -0.83 -1.12
C PRO A 304 -1.41 -0.52 -0.19
N SER A 305 -1.53 -0.87 1.09
CA SER A 305 -0.51 -0.66 2.13
C SER A 305 0.50 -1.81 2.23
N TRP A 306 0.36 -2.87 1.44
CA TRP A 306 1.25 -4.03 1.45
C TRP A 306 1.40 -4.62 2.86
N ARG A 307 0.30 -4.69 3.61
CA ARG A 307 0.27 -4.98 5.05
C ARG A 307 0.96 -6.31 5.36
N GLU A 308 0.65 -7.36 4.61
CA GLU A 308 1.24 -8.68 4.86
C GLU A 308 2.76 -8.66 4.61
N TYR A 309 3.18 -8.07 3.48
CA TYR A 309 4.59 -8.01 3.11
C TYR A 309 5.41 -7.15 4.07
N LEU A 310 4.93 -5.95 4.41
CA LEU A 310 5.63 -5.05 5.34
C LEU A 310 5.64 -5.57 6.78
N GLY A 311 4.59 -6.31 7.17
CA GLY A 311 4.58 -7.07 8.41
C GLY A 311 5.76 -8.04 8.49
N MET A 312 5.94 -8.88 7.45
CA MET A 312 7.08 -9.81 7.37
C MET A 312 8.42 -9.08 7.30
N HIS A 313 8.55 -8.09 6.42
CA HIS A 313 9.77 -7.29 6.27
C HIS A 313 10.23 -6.71 7.62
N SER A 314 9.31 -6.09 8.36
CA SER A 314 9.62 -5.51 9.67
C SER A 314 10.07 -6.56 10.69
N ALA A 315 9.50 -7.77 10.66
CA ALA A 315 9.86 -8.84 11.57
C ALA A 315 11.25 -9.41 11.27
N ILE A 316 11.56 -9.63 9.98
CA ILE A 316 12.85 -10.14 9.50
C ILE A 316 13.97 -9.14 9.87
N HIS A 317 13.82 -7.88 9.48
CA HIS A 317 14.87 -6.86 9.68
C HIS A 317 14.94 -6.29 11.11
N ARG A 318 13.97 -6.57 11.99
CA ARG A 318 14.08 -6.26 13.43
C ARG A 318 15.07 -7.21 14.12
N GLN A 319 15.12 -8.48 13.72
CA GLN A 319 16.07 -9.46 14.27
C GLN A 319 17.51 -9.07 13.95
N ASP A 320 17.76 -8.54 12.74
CA ASP A 320 19.08 -8.08 12.30
C ASP A 320 19.57 -6.84 13.07
N ARG A 321 18.67 -5.89 13.39
CA ARG A 321 19.03 -4.69 14.18
C ARG A 321 19.43 -5.03 15.62
N HIS A 322 18.70 -5.93 16.29
CA HIS A 322 19.07 -6.36 17.64
C HIS A 322 20.38 -7.17 17.66
N ALA A 323 20.62 -8.02 16.66
CA ALA A 323 21.89 -8.76 16.56
C ALA A 323 23.11 -7.86 16.32
N ALA A 324 22.93 -6.72 15.63
CA ALA A 324 23.99 -5.73 15.42
C ALA A 324 24.27 -4.86 16.66
N GLU A 325 23.23 -4.54 17.46
CA GLU A 325 23.37 -3.79 18.72
C GLU A 325 24.00 -4.64 19.83
N ASP A 326 23.70 -5.94 19.91
CA ASP A 326 24.32 -6.85 20.89
C ASP A 326 25.78 -7.21 20.56
N ALA A 327 26.23 -6.92 19.33
CA ALA A 327 27.60 -7.16 18.87
C ALA A 327 28.52 -5.92 18.98
N ALA A 328 28.00 -4.76 19.36
CA ALA A 328 28.71 -3.48 19.49
C ALA A 328 29.02 -3.13 20.96
#